data_AF-V8BEE1-F1
#
_entry.id   AF-V8BEE1-F1
#
_cell.length_a   1.000
_cell.length_b   1.000
_cell.length_c   1.000
_cell.angle_alpha   90.00
_cell.angle_beta   90.00
_cell.angle_gamma   90.00
#
_symmetry.space_group_name_H-M   'P 1'
#
loop_
_entity.id
_entity.type
_entity.pdbx_description
1 polymer ?
#
loop_
_entity_poly.entity_id
_entity_poly.type
_entity_poly.pdbx_seq_one_letter_code
_entity_poly.pdbx_strand_id
1 'polypeptide(L)'
;MAYQQEERETVVRYDEQDNAWYFESNVRRHISKFLKMAKAFEELHEEKEAGRVVSIRAKLSDLDNFSVSPFVRNKRKGQTNNLIHAQNRF
;
A
#
# COMPACT_ATOMS: atom_id res chain seq x y z
N MET A 1 -8.63 7.20 16.60
CA MET A 1 -7.42 7.97 16.39
C MET A 1 -6.97 7.75 14.96
N ALA A 2 -7.22 8.74 14.10
CA ALA A 2 -6.55 8.74 12.80
C ALA A 2 -5.09 9.09 13.05
N TYR A 3 -4.17 8.25 12.56
CA TYR A 3 -2.73 8.51 12.62
C TYR A 3 -2.42 9.92 12.10
N GLN A 4 -1.57 10.65 12.83
CA GLN A 4 -1.01 11.92 12.37
C GLN A 4 -0.18 11.68 11.11
N GLN A 5 0.09 12.74 10.34
CA GLN A 5 0.77 12.57 9.05
C GLN A 5 2.16 11.97 9.22
N GLU A 6 2.82 12.31 10.31
CA GLU A 6 4.16 11.90 10.73
C GLU A 6 4.19 10.42 11.16
N GLU A 7 3.06 9.91 11.63
CA GLU A 7 2.89 8.51 12.05
C GLU A 7 2.47 7.59 10.89
N ARG A 8 2.16 8.16 9.72
CA ARG A 8 1.67 7.40 8.57
C ARG A 8 2.81 6.82 7.76
N GLU A 9 2.82 5.50 7.66
CA GLU A 9 3.81 4.77 6.90
C GLU A 9 3.23 3.56 6.16
N THR A 10 4.05 3.01 5.29
CA THR A 10 3.80 1.72 4.67
C THR A 10 5.11 0.96 4.66
N VAL A 11 5.13 -0.16 5.38
CA VAL A 11 6.26 -1.07 5.43
C VAL A 11 5.97 -2.22 4.49
N VAL A 12 6.93 -2.50 3.60
CA VAL A 12 6.87 -3.63 2.68
C VAL A 12 8.15 -4.43 2.88
N ARG A 13 8.01 -5.65 3.34
CA ARG A 13 9.13 -6.55 3.67
C ARG A 13 9.00 -7.81 2.85
N TYR A 14 10.10 -8.26 2.27
CA TYR A 14 10.20 -9.60 1.72
C TYR A 14 10.92 -10.49 2.72
N ASP A 15 10.39 -11.69 2.92
CA ASP A 15 10.98 -12.73 3.74
C ASP A 15 11.40 -13.89 2.84
N GLU A 16 12.71 -14.15 2.78
CA GLU A 16 13.27 -15.21 1.93
C GLU A 16 12.97 -16.60 2.51
N GLN A 17 12.84 -16.73 3.82
CA GLN A 17 12.55 -18.02 4.46
C GLN A 17 11.11 -18.45 4.16
N ASP A 18 10.17 -17.50 4.21
CA ASP A 18 8.76 -17.76 3.90
C ASP A 18 8.45 -17.67 2.40
N ASN A 19 9.41 -17.20 1.59
CA ASN A 19 9.23 -16.84 0.18
C ASN A 19 7.96 -15.99 -0.03
N ALA A 20 7.81 -14.93 0.78
CA ALA A 20 6.58 -14.16 0.87
C ALA A 20 6.84 -12.67 1.08
N TRP A 21 5.87 -11.86 0.63
CA TRP A 21 5.81 -10.43 0.90
C TRP A 21 4.85 -10.12 2.05
N TYR A 22 5.31 -9.28 2.97
CA TYR A 22 4.55 -8.76 4.08
C TYR A 22 4.32 -7.26 3.90
N PHE A 23 3.08 -6.83 4.17
CA PHE A 23 2.66 -5.44 4.07
C PHE A 23 2.05 -4.98 5.37
N GLU A 24 2.47 -3.81 5.84
CA GLU A 24 1.83 -3.12 6.95
C GLU A 24 1.57 -1.67 6.53
N SER A 25 0.36 -1.17 6.73
CA SER A 25 0.03 0.19 6.31
C SER A 25 -1.10 0.78 7.12
N ASN A 26 -0.87 1.98 7.65
CA ASN A 26 -1.88 2.90 8.15
C ASN A 26 -2.16 4.07 7.16
N VAL A 27 -1.49 4.09 6.00
CA VAL A 27 -1.72 5.08 4.93
C VAL A 27 -3.03 4.76 4.21
N ARG A 28 -4.06 5.60 4.41
CA ARG A 28 -5.41 5.41 3.85
C ARG A 28 -5.45 5.08 2.36
N ARG A 29 -4.67 5.78 1.52
CA ARG A 29 -4.65 5.55 0.07
C ARG A 29 -4.09 4.16 -0.29
N HIS A 30 -3.17 3.64 0.51
CA HIS A 30 -2.57 2.31 0.32
C HIS A 30 -3.51 1.24 0.85
N ILE A 31 -4.12 1.44 2.03
CA ILE A 31 -5.18 0.56 2.57
C ILE A 31 -6.25 0.30 1.51
N SER A 32 -6.80 1.35 0.88
CA SER A 32 -7.81 1.16 -0.17
C SER A 32 -7.34 0.35 -1.37
N LYS A 33 -6.04 0.33 -1.68
CA LYS A 33 -5.48 -0.52 -2.75
C LYS A 33 -5.34 -1.97 -2.30
N PHE A 34 -4.86 -2.19 -1.08
CA PHE A 34 -4.75 -3.53 -0.49
C PHE A 34 -6.12 -4.20 -0.40
N LEU A 35 -7.14 -3.49 0.11
CA LEU A 35 -8.51 -4.02 0.20
C LEU A 35 -9.11 -4.38 -1.16
N LYS A 36 -8.80 -3.62 -2.23
CA LYS A 36 -9.23 -3.96 -3.60
C LYS A 36 -8.57 -5.23 -4.14
N MET A 37 -7.39 -5.56 -3.62
CA MET A 37 -6.61 -6.74 -3.97
C MET A 37 -6.69 -7.81 -2.88
N ALA A 38 -7.71 -7.78 -2.00
CA ALA A 38 -7.82 -8.69 -0.87
C ALA A 38 -7.65 -10.17 -1.25
N LYS A 39 -8.18 -10.57 -2.42
CA LYS A 39 -8.06 -11.93 -2.98
C LYS A 39 -6.64 -12.41 -3.27
N ALA A 40 -5.67 -11.49 -3.37
CA ALA A 40 -4.28 -11.83 -3.63
C ALA A 40 -3.55 -12.25 -2.35
N PHE A 41 -4.04 -11.81 -1.19
CA PHE A 41 -3.36 -12.07 0.08
C PHE A 41 -3.84 -13.37 0.68
N GLU A 42 -2.89 -14.19 1.13
CA GLU A 42 -3.16 -15.38 1.93
C GLU A 42 -3.77 -14.97 3.28
N GLU A 43 -3.24 -13.89 3.86
CA GLU A 43 -3.70 -13.32 5.11
C GLU A 43 -3.91 -11.81 4.95
N LEU A 44 -5.04 -11.30 5.44
CA LEU A 44 -5.33 -9.88 5.49
C LEU A 44 -6.03 -9.56 6.82
N HIS A 45 -5.30 -8.91 7.72
CA HIS A 45 -5.80 -8.40 8.99
C HIS A 45 -6.14 -6.91 8.87
N GLU A 46 -7.32 -6.53 9.35
CA GLU A 46 -7.81 -5.15 9.35
C GLU A 46 -8.01 -4.67 10.79
N GLU A 47 -7.38 -3.55 11.15
CA GLU A 47 -7.72 -2.84 12.37
C GLU A 47 -8.83 -1.83 12.08
N LYS A 48 -9.92 -1.88 12.84
CA LYS A 48 -11.09 -1.02 12.64
C LYS A 48 -11.32 -0.11 13.83
N GLU A 49 -11.61 1.14 13.54
CA GLU A 49 -12.03 2.10 14.53
C GLU A 49 -13.20 2.94 14.01
N ALA A 50 -14.25 3.07 14.83
CA ALA A 50 -15.50 3.72 14.43
C ALA A 50 -16.03 3.24 13.05
N GLY A 51 -15.90 1.93 12.79
CA GLY A 51 -16.34 1.28 11.55
C GLY A 51 -15.45 1.53 10.32
N ARG A 52 -14.29 2.17 10.48
CA ARG A 52 -13.33 2.44 9.39
C ARG A 52 -12.07 1.64 9.59
N VAL A 53 -11.54 1.06 8.51
CA VAL A 53 -10.22 0.42 8.54
C VAL A 53 -9.14 1.49 8.67
N VAL A 54 -8.38 1.45 9.76
CA VAL A 54 -7.34 2.43 10.10
C VAL A 54 -5.94 1.90 9.87
N SER A 55 -5.75 0.58 9.91
CA SER A 55 -4.50 -0.08 9.55
C SER A 55 -4.78 -1.46 8.94
N ILE A 56 -3.84 -1.96 8.15
CA ILE A 56 -3.87 -3.32 7.60
C ILE A 56 -2.52 -3.99 7.80
N ARG A 57 -2.56 -5.32 7.96
CA ARG A 57 -1.41 -6.22 7.78
C ARG A 57 -1.78 -7.30 6.79
N ALA A 58 -0.90 -7.60 5.83
CA ALA A 58 -1.18 -8.59 4.81
C ALA A 58 0.05 -9.43 4.45
N LYS A 59 -0.20 -10.69 4.06
CA LYS A 59 0.82 -11.63 3.55
C LYS A 59 0.47 -12.06 2.13
N LEU A 60 1.44 -11.97 1.22
CA LEU A 60 1.35 -12.45 -0.15
C LEU A 60 2.41 -13.54 -0.37
N SER A 61 1.97 -14.77 -0.54
CA SER A 61 2.82 -15.95 -0.83
C SER A 61 2.61 -16.51 -2.24
N ASP A 62 1.50 -16.17 -2.91
CA ASP A 62 1.24 -16.55 -4.31
C ASP A 62 2.05 -15.67 -5.28
N LEU A 63 3.34 -15.96 -5.40
CA LEU A 63 4.28 -15.22 -6.25
C LEU A 63 4.26 -15.67 -7.72
N ASP A 64 3.53 -16.75 -8.03
CA ASP A 64 3.34 -17.20 -9.42
C ASP A 64 2.28 -16.35 -10.13
N ASN A 65 1.22 -15.95 -9.42
CA ASN A 65 0.14 -15.14 -9.99
C ASN A 65 0.29 -13.64 -9.71
N PHE A 66 1.06 -13.25 -8.70
CA PHE A 66 1.22 -11.86 -8.28
C PHE A 66 2.70 -11.47 -8.13
N SER A 67 3.01 -10.18 -8.36
CA SER A 67 4.38 -9.68 -8.22
C SER A 67 4.44 -8.37 -7.44
N VAL A 68 5.53 -8.23 -6.69
CA VAL A 68 5.86 -7.06 -5.87
C VAL A 68 7.31 -6.69 -6.14
N SER A 69 7.61 -5.40 -6.16
CA SER A 69 8.94 -4.90 -6.48
C SER A 69 9.36 -3.85 -5.46
N PRO A 70 10.42 -4.09 -4.66
CA PRO A 70 10.94 -3.09 -3.73
C PRO A 70 11.82 -2.06 -4.44
N PHE A 71 12.28 -2.37 -5.66
CA PHE A 71 13.21 -1.55 -6.40
C PHE A 71 12.53 -0.37 -7.07
N VAL A 72 13.20 0.79 -7.02
CA VAL A 72 12.77 2.02 -7.70
C VAL A 72 12.70 1.77 -9.20
N ARG A 73 11.58 2.16 -9.81
CA ARG A 73 11.35 2.04 -11.26
C ARG A 73 11.24 3.42 -11.89
N ASN A 74 11.82 3.60 -13.08
CA ASN A 74 11.65 4.81 -13.86
C ASN A 74 10.17 5.02 -14.20
N LYS A 75 9.68 6.26 -14.05
CA LYS A 75 8.34 6.62 -14.52
C LYS A 75 8.31 6.49 -16.05
N ARG A 76 7.27 5.85 -16.58
CA ARG A 76 7.07 5.80 -18.03
C ARG A 76 6.86 7.22 -18.56
N LYS A 77 7.54 7.61 -19.65
CA LYS A 77 7.34 8.91 -20.31
C LYS A 77 5.86 9.08 -20.63
N GLY A 78 5.22 10.11 -20.08
CA GLY A 78 3.77 10.38 -20.19
C GLY A 78 2.99 10.31 -18.87
N GLN A 79 3.54 9.76 -17.78
CA GLN A 79 2.94 9.85 -16.43
C GLN A 79 3.45 11.09 -15.67
N THR A 80 3.19 12.28 -16.20
CA THR A 80 3.28 13.51 -15.41
C THR A 80 1.97 13.67 -14.63
N ASN A 81 2.05 13.59 -13.29
CA ASN A 81 0.97 14.04 -12.42
C ASN A 81 0.80 15.56 -12.66
N ASN A 82 -0.25 15.97 -13.37
CA ASN A 82 -0.62 17.38 -13.58
C ASN A 82 -1.06 18.12 -12.30
N LEU A 83 -0.63 17.69 -11.12
CA LEU A 83 -1.09 18.25 -9.84
C LEU A 83 -0.23 19.43 -9.35
N ILE A 84 0.80 19.86 -10.07
CA ILE A 84 1.69 20.97 -9.65
C ILE A 84 1.34 22.31 -10.36
N HIS A 85 0.39 22.36 -11.29
CA HIS A 85 0.08 23.60 -12.05
C HIS A 85 -1.34 24.16 -11.90
N ALA A 86 -2.15 23.62 -10.98
CA ALA A 86 -3.51 24.14 -10.76
C ALA A 86 -3.61 25.22 -9.66
N GLN A 87 -2.51 25.61 -9.00
CA GLN A 87 -2.56 26.61 -7.91
C GLN A 87 -2.20 28.05 -8.32
N ASN A 88 -1.86 28.32 -9.58
CA ASN A 88 -1.60 29.69 -10.06
C ASN A 88 -2.41 30.02 -11.30
N ARG A 89 -3.74 30.09 -11.16
CA ARG A 89 -4.55 30.95 -12.02
C ARG A 89 -5.56 31.69 -11.14
N PHE A 90 -5.32 32.98 -11.04
CA PHE A 90 -6.26 34.00 -10.57
C PHE A 90 -7.56 33.94 -11.37
#